data_AF-A0AAN5IBS6-F1
#
_entry.id   AF-A0AAN5IBS6-F1
#
_cell.length_a   1.000
_cell.length_b   1.000
_cell.length_c   1.000
_cell.angle_alpha   90.00
_cell.angle_beta   90.00
_cell.angle_gamma   90.00
#
_symmetry.space_group_name_H-M   'P 1'
#
loop_
_entity.id
_entity.type
_entity.pdbx_description
1 polymer ?
#
loop_
_entity_poly.entity_id
_entity_poly.type
_entity_poly.pdbx_seq_one_letter_code
_entity_poly.pdbx_strand_id
1 'polypeptide(L)'
;MTQMYPAQPTGQRMVQGCGNKCLKYFFFLINFLLFALGGVVCGLALWIRFDNDFQQKVFSSLNLDTNTNNKVLQLDTLYIILYVIAALGLIIFILGFFGCCGSVCESNCVIGIYCVLIGILFAILLAGGIYVFVNKGNFRQEFINVWQQEFVNKYNTLPPPIRQNVDNIHTQLKCCGANGCQDFSVPPGSCNCTLIGGPLIRKGCAVQIYEFIDNNIIIILIIGVAILVVELFAMIFACVLCHALKEKSNMNF
;
A
#
# COMPACT_ATOMS: atom_id res chain seq x y z
N MET A 1 35.78 51.06 24.74
CA MET A 1 35.80 49.76 24.03
C MET A 1 34.38 49.34 23.74
N THR A 2 33.79 49.87 22.67
CA THR A 2 32.55 49.36 22.11
C THR A 2 32.93 48.23 21.17
N GLN A 3 32.63 46.98 21.55
CA GLN A 3 32.73 45.86 20.62
C GLN A 3 31.70 46.07 19.51
N MET A 4 32.18 46.43 18.32
CA MET A 4 31.39 46.33 17.10
C MET A 4 31.20 44.84 16.81
N TYR A 5 30.00 44.31 17.08
CA TYR A 5 29.57 43.08 16.45
C TYR A 5 29.53 43.31 14.93
N PRO A 6 30.17 42.47 14.10
CA PRO A 6 30.04 42.60 12.67
C PRO A 6 28.57 42.42 12.29
N ALA A 7 28.03 43.36 11.52
CA ALA A 7 26.68 43.27 10.97
C ALA A 7 26.60 41.99 10.12
N GLN A 8 25.84 40.99 10.59
CA GLN A 8 25.58 39.79 9.81
C GLN A 8 24.90 40.19 8.49
N PRO A 9 25.36 39.67 7.34
CA PRO A 9 24.77 39.97 6.04
C PRO A 9 23.30 39.57 6.06
N THR A 10 22.45 40.39 5.41
CA THR A 10 20.98 40.25 5.37
C THR A 10 20.51 38.85 4.94
N GLY A 11 21.31 38.09 4.19
CA GLY A 11 21.06 36.67 3.86
C GLY A 11 21.13 35.71 5.07
N GLN A 12 22.01 35.95 6.06
CA GLN A 12 22.13 35.07 7.23
C GLN A 12 20.92 35.12 8.16
N ARG A 13 20.19 36.25 8.21
CA ARG A 13 18.96 36.39 9.02
C ARG A 13 17.77 35.63 8.43
N MET A 14 17.71 35.46 7.10
CA MET A 14 16.60 34.76 6.43
C MET A 14 16.69 33.24 6.61
N VAL A 15 17.91 32.67 6.59
CA VAL A 15 18.14 31.22 6.74
C VAL A 15 18.02 30.73 8.19
N GLN A 16 18.33 31.58 9.18
CA GLN A 16 18.27 31.24 10.61
C GLN A 16 17.00 31.69 11.34
N GLY A 17 15.93 32.02 10.61
CA GLY A 17 14.63 32.32 11.22
C GLY A 17 14.11 31.15 12.08
N CYS A 18 13.40 31.47 13.17
CA CYS A 18 12.76 30.47 14.03
C CYS A 18 11.85 29.51 13.24
N GLY A 19 11.22 30.01 12.17
CA GLY A 19 10.38 29.25 11.25
C GLY A 19 11.11 28.10 10.54
N ASN A 20 12.32 28.31 10.04
CA ASN A 20 13.09 27.25 9.34
C ASN A 20 13.52 26.15 10.30
N LYS A 21 13.88 26.50 11.54
CA LYS A 21 14.15 25.51 12.60
C LYS A 21 12.91 24.71 12.95
N CYS A 22 11.77 25.39 13.16
CA CYS A 22 10.50 24.73 13.45
C CYS A 22 10.08 23.77 12.32
N LEU A 23 10.16 24.21 11.06
CA LEU A 23 9.85 23.40 9.90
C LEU A 23 10.75 22.17 9.80
N LYS A 24 12.07 22.31 10.06
CA LYS A 24 13.01 21.20 10.07
C LYS A 24 12.64 20.15 11.12
N TYR A 25 12.34 20.57 12.36
CA TYR A 25 11.95 19.65 13.43
C TYR A 25 10.61 18.98 13.15
N PHE A 26 9.64 19.72 12.60
CA PHE A 26 8.35 19.18 12.20
C PHE A 26 8.48 18.14 11.08
N PHE A 27 9.25 18.45 10.03
CA PHE A 27 9.53 17.53 8.94
C PHE A 27 10.28 16.28 9.43
N PHE A 28 11.26 16.46 10.32
CA PHE A 28 11.95 15.34 10.97
C PHE A 28 10.98 14.47 11.76
N LEU A 29 10.14 15.07 12.61
CA LEU A 29 9.20 14.36 13.47
C LEU A 29 8.22 13.51 12.65
N ILE A 30 7.61 14.06 11.61
CA ILE A 30 6.69 13.32 10.74
C ILE A 30 7.40 12.15 10.07
N ASN A 31 8.57 12.38 9.46
CA ASN A 31 9.31 11.32 8.77
C ASN A 31 9.85 10.26 9.74
N PHE A 32 10.21 10.66 10.96
CA PHE A 32 10.61 9.72 12.02
C PHE A 32 9.42 8.86 12.48
N LEU A 33 8.23 9.43 12.60
CA LEU A 33 7.01 8.65 12.89
C LEU A 33 6.70 7.68 11.75
N LEU A 34 6.82 8.10 10.49
CA LEU A 34 6.66 7.19 9.34
C LEU A 34 7.71 6.06 9.35
N PHE A 35 8.97 6.39 9.61
CA PHE A 35 10.05 5.42 9.77
C PHE A 35 9.73 4.40 10.86
N ALA A 36 9.37 4.86 12.07
CA ALA A 36 9.08 3.99 13.20
C ALA A 36 7.83 3.13 12.94
N LEU A 37 6.73 3.72 12.47
CA LEU A 37 5.49 3.01 12.18
C LEU A 37 5.67 2.00 11.04
N GLY A 38 6.38 2.37 9.96
CA GLY A 38 6.70 1.44 8.87
C GLY A 38 7.54 0.26 9.35
N GLY A 39 8.52 0.52 10.22
CA GLY A 39 9.33 -0.51 10.86
C GLY A 39 8.52 -1.45 11.75
N VAL A 40 7.61 -0.91 12.56
CA VAL A 40 6.70 -1.70 13.41
C VAL A 40 5.76 -2.56 12.55
N VAL A 41 5.12 -1.98 11.52
CA VAL A 41 4.21 -2.72 10.64
C VAL A 41 4.94 -3.84 9.91
N CYS A 42 6.10 -3.56 9.32
CA CYS A 42 6.92 -4.56 8.65
C CYS A 42 7.41 -5.64 9.62
N GLY A 43 7.94 -5.24 10.77
CA GLY A 43 8.43 -6.14 11.81
C GLY A 43 7.34 -7.05 12.36
N LEU A 44 6.15 -6.52 12.67
CA LEU A 44 5.01 -7.32 13.14
C LEU A 44 4.51 -8.28 12.06
N ALA A 45 4.39 -7.83 10.81
CA ALA A 45 3.95 -8.70 9.72
C ALA A 45 4.91 -9.88 9.49
N LEU A 46 6.22 -9.61 9.54
CA LEU A 46 7.25 -10.65 9.44
C LEU A 46 7.32 -11.53 10.69
N TRP A 47 7.16 -10.97 11.89
CA TRP A 47 7.09 -11.75 13.13
C TRP A 47 5.95 -12.75 13.05
N ILE A 48 4.73 -12.29 12.76
CA ILE A 48 3.55 -13.17 12.63
C ILE A 48 3.79 -14.25 11.57
N ARG A 49 4.51 -13.92 10.50
CA ARG A 49 4.86 -14.87 9.44
C ARG A 49 5.87 -15.93 9.87
N PHE A 50 6.84 -15.63 10.73
CA PHE A 50 7.93 -16.55 11.08
C PHE A 50 7.81 -17.19 12.47
N ASP A 51 6.91 -16.69 13.32
CA ASP A 51 6.68 -17.23 14.67
C ASP A 51 5.67 -18.39 14.64
N ASN A 52 6.19 -19.61 14.73
CA ASN A 52 5.41 -20.85 14.66
C ASN A 52 4.48 -21.04 15.88
N ASP A 53 4.84 -20.48 17.05
CA ASP A 53 4.06 -20.62 18.29
C ASP A 53 2.86 -19.68 18.29
N PHE A 54 3.07 -18.44 17.84
CA PHE A 54 2.02 -17.44 17.64
C PHE A 54 1.01 -17.92 16.60
N GLN A 55 1.50 -18.51 15.51
CA GLN A 55 0.66 -19.15 14.51
C GLN A 55 -0.30 -20.16 15.16
N GLN A 56 0.20 -21.13 15.93
CA GLN A 56 -0.64 -22.12 16.61
C GLN A 56 -1.65 -21.52 17.59
N LYS A 57 -1.28 -20.46 18.31
CA LYS A 57 -2.18 -19.74 19.23
C LYS A 57 -3.27 -18.97 18.51
N VAL A 58 -2.94 -18.26 17.43
CA VAL A 58 -3.92 -17.59 16.59
C VAL A 58 -4.90 -18.61 16.01
N PHE A 59 -4.43 -19.75 15.52
CA PHE A 59 -5.30 -20.81 14.99
C PHE A 59 -6.27 -21.39 16.02
N SER A 60 -5.79 -21.60 17.26
CA SER A 60 -6.63 -22.13 18.34
C SER A 60 -7.64 -21.09 18.86
N SER A 61 -7.29 -19.80 18.86
CA SER A 61 -8.18 -18.72 19.31
C SER A 61 -9.27 -18.33 18.31
N LEU A 62 -9.05 -18.53 17.01
CA LEU A 62 -10.02 -18.18 15.97
C LEU A 62 -11.17 -19.20 15.82
N ASN A 63 -11.24 -20.25 16.67
CA ASN A 63 -12.24 -21.34 16.58
C ASN A 63 -12.41 -21.86 15.14
N LEU A 64 -11.30 -22.00 14.43
CA LEU A 64 -11.31 -22.53 13.07
C LEU A 64 -11.65 -24.01 13.17
N ASP A 65 -12.90 -24.35 12.86
CA ASP A 65 -13.48 -25.69 12.98
C ASP A 65 -12.48 -26.76 12.55
N THR A 66 -12.04 -27.55 13.53
CA THR A 66 -10.95 -28.50 13.38
C THR A 66 -11.31 -29.73 12.53
N ASN A 67 -12.54 -29.77 12.01
CA ASN A 67 -13.16 -30.91 11.34
C ASN A 67 -13.23 -30.82 9.81
N THR A 68 -12.58 -29.84 9.17
CA THR A 68 -12.64 -29.71 7.71
C THR A 68 -11.27 -29.43 7.09
N ASN A 69 -11.09 -29.84 5.83
CA ASN A 69 -9.93 -29.58 4.96
C ASN A 69 -9.58 -28.08 4.75
N ASN A 70 -10.25 -27.19 5.49
CA ASN A 70 -10.15 -25.73 5.48
C ASN A 70 -9.03 -25.21 6.41
N LYS A 71 -8.33 -26.09 7.14
CA LYS A 71 -7.19 -25.69 7.99
C LYS A 71 -6.04 -25.10 7.18
N VAL A 72 -5.63 -25.77 6.10
CA VAL A 72 -4.52 -25.31 5.24
C VAL A 72 -4.88 -23.99 4.53
N LEU A 73 -6.19 -23.80 4.30
CA LEU A 73 -6.81 -22.78 3.45
C LEU A 73 -6.73 -21.36 4.02
N GLN A 74 -6.85 -21.18 5.34
CA GLN A 74 -6.77 -19.84 5.94
C GLN A 74 -5.34 -19.39 6.18
N LEU A 75 -4.36 -20.31 6.18
CA LEU A 75 -2.95 -19.98 6.37
C LEU A 75 -2.36 -19.27 5.15
N ASP A 76 -2.65 -19.76 3.95
CA ASP A 76 -2.02 -19.22 2.74
C ASP A 76 -2.56 -17.84 2.37
N THR A 77 -3.86 -17.56 2.61
CA THR A 77 -4.43 -16.22 2.44
C THR A 77 -3.83 -15.25 3.46
N LEU A 78 -3.68 -15.68 4.72
CA LEU A 78 -3.04 -14.90 5.77
C LEU A 78 -1.59 -14.57 5.41
N TYR A 79 -0.84 -15.51 4.84
CA TYR A 79 0.54 -15.27 4.42
C TYR A 79 0.67 -14.24 3.30
N ILE A 80 -0.19 -14.29 2.26
CA ILE A 80 -0.17 -13.26 1.21
C ILE A 80 -0.47 -11.89 1.80
N ILE A 81 -1.51 -11.79 2.65
CA ILE A 81 -1.86 -10.52 3.30
C ILE A 81 -0.70 -10.01 4.15
N LEU A 82 -0.03 -10.86 4.92
CA LEU A 82 1.14 -10.49 5.72
C LEU A 82 2.31 -10.02 4.83
N TYR A 83 2.58 -10.67 3.70
CA TYR A 83 3.61 -10.21 2.77
C TYR A 83 3.28 -8.86 2.13
N VAL A 84 2.02 -8.62 1.77
CA VAL A 84 1.57 -7.31 1.25
C VAL A 84 1.72 -6.23 2.32
N ILE A 85 1.29 -6.49 3.56
CA ILE A 85 1.44 -5.55 4.68
C ILE A 85 2.92 -5.29 4.98
N ALA A 86 3.77 -6.33 4.96
CA ALA A 86 5.21 -6.21 5.16
C ALA A 86 5.85 -5.33 4.06
N ALA A 87 5.49 -5.55 2.80
CA ALA A 87 5.98 -4.76 1.68
C ALA A 87 5.57 -3.28 1.79
N LEU A 88 4.30 -3.00 2.12
CA LEU A 88 3.82 -1.63 2.35
C LEU A 88 4.53 -0.97 3.53
N GLY A 89 4.69 -1.69 4.65
CA GLY A 89 5.44 -1.21 5.82
C GLY A 89 6.91 -0.90 5.49
N LEU A 90 7.55 -1.74 4.67
CA LEU A 90 8.92 -1.54 4.22
C LEU A 90 9.07 -0.29 3.34
N ILE A 91 8.13 -0.04 2.42
CA ILE A 91 8.12 1.18 1.59
C ILE A 91 8.03 2.42 2.48
N ILE A 92 7.10 2.43 3.44
CA ILE A 92 6.92 3.54 4.39
C ILE A 92 8.18 3.74 5.24
N PHE A 93 8.80 2.65 5.71
CA PHE A 93 10.06 2.67 6.45
C PHE A 93 11.19 3.33 5.65
N ILE A 94 11.38 2.94 4.38
CA ILE A 94 12.41 3.49 3.50
C ILE A 94 12.19 4.99 3.23
N LEU A 95 10.94 5.38 2.94
CA LEU A 95 10.60 6.81 2.73
C LEU A 95 10.87 7.63 3.99
N GLY A 96 10.44 7.13 5.15
CA GLY A 96 10.70 7.77 6.44
C GLY A 96 12.18 7.89 6.75
N PHE A 97 12.99 6.86 6.44
CA PHE A 97 14.44 6.88 6.61
C PHE A 97 15.09 8.01 5.79
N PHE A 98 14.79 8.12 4.49
CA PHE A 98 15.35 9.18 3.67
C PHE A 98 14.89 10.58 4.11
N GLY A 99 13.63 10.75 4.51
CA GLY A 99 13.14 12.03 5.03
C GLY A 99 13.83 12.43 6.35
N CYS A 100 13.97 11.48 7.27
CA CYS A 100 14.63 11.65 8.56
C CYS A 100 16.13 11.96 8.40
N CYS A 101 16.87 11.10 7.68
CA CYS A 101 18.29 11.27 7.41
C CYS A 101 18.57 12.55 6.62
N GLY A 102 17.73 12.90 5.65
CA GLY A 102 17.87 14.14 4.90
C GLY A 102 17.81 15.37 5.80
N SER A 103 16.86 15.39 6.73
CA SER A 103 16.73 16.48 7.71
C SER A 103 17.89 16.51 8.72
N VAL A 104 18.26 15.37 9.33
CA VAL A 104 19.33 15.31 10.34
C VAL A 104 20.69 15.65 9.76
N CYS A 105 21.05 15.01 8.63
CA CYS A 105 22.34 15.19 7.98
C CYS A 105 22.44 16.51 7.21
N GLU A 106 21.36 17.30 7.14
CA GLU A 106 21.30 18.54 6.38
C GLU A 106 21.77 18.37 4.92
N SER A 107 21.50 17.21 4.32
CA SER A 107 21.99 16.85 2.99
C SER A 107 20.93 17.07 1.91
N ASN A 108 21.19 18.05 1.04
CA ASN A 108 20.34 18.35 -0.12
C ASN A 108 20.16 17.14 -1.05
N CYS A 109 21.19 16.30 -1.18
CA CYS A 109 21.12 15.10 -2.01
C CYS A 109 20.09 14.10 -1.44
N VAL A 110 20.13 13.86 -0.12
CA VAL A 110 19.24 12.89 0.53
C VAL A 110 17.79 13.38 0.55
N ILE A 111 17.56 14.67 0.82
CA ILE A 111 16.21 15.28 0.71
C ILE A 111 15.73 15.26 -0.75
N GLY A 112 16.62 15.47 -1.71
CA GLY A 112 16.33 15.33 -3.14
C GLY A 112 15.85 13.92 -3.50
N ILE A 113 16.54 12.88 -3.02
CA ILE A 113 16.12 11.47 -3.20
C ILE A 113 14.73 11.26 -2.61
N TYR A 114 14.48 11.72 -1.38
CA TYR A 114 13.15 11.65 -0.77
C TYR A 114 12.07 12.32 -1.65
N CYS A 115 12.35 13.52 -2.16
CA CYS A 115 11.42 14.26 -3.01
C CYS A 115 11.14 13.53 -4.32
N VAL A 116 12.16 12.92 -4.95
CA VAL A 116 11.98 12.13 -6.18
C VAL A 116 11.14 10.88 -5.91
N LEU A 117 11.40 10.16 -4.81
CA LEU A 117 10.63 8.96 -4.45
C LEU A 117 9.15 9.29 -4.22
N ILE A 118 8.84 10.34 -3.44
CA ILE A 118 7.46 10.79 -3.25
C ILE A 118 6.85 11.29 -4.57
N GLY A 119 7.61 11.99 -5.40
CA GLY A 119 7.15 12.46 -6.71
C GLY A 119 6.78 11.33 -7.67
N ILE A 120 7.53 10.22 -7.65
CA ILE A 120 7.21 9.02 -8.43
C ILE A 120 5.89 8.40 -7.92
N LEU A 121 5.70 8.28 -6.60
CA LEU A 121 4.46 7.75 -6.02
C LEU A 121 3.26 8.63 -6.36
N PHE A 122 3.40 9.94 -6.24
CA PHE A 122 2.39 10.92 -6.63
C PHE A 122 2.00 10.78 -8.11
N ALA A 123 2.99 10.68 -9.00
CA ALA A 123 2.75 10.52 -10.43
C ALA A 123 2.02 9.21 -10.76
N ILE A 124 2.42 8.10 -10.11
CA ILE A 124 1.78 6.78 -10.30
C ILE A 124 0.34 6.81 -9.79
N LEU A 125 0.09 7.35 -8.59
CA LEU A 125 -1.26 7.43 -8.01
C LEU A 125 -2.17 8.34 -8.84
N LEU A 126 -1.67 9.50 -9.27
CA LEU A 126 -2.43 10.43 -10.10
C LEU A 126 -2.73 9.83 -11.47
N ALA A 127 -1.72 9.29 -12.16
CA ALA A 127 -1.90 8.70 -13.49
C ALA A 127 -2.79 7.45 -13.45
N GLY A 128 -2.59 6.57 -12.47
CA GLY A 128 -3.42 5.38 -12.26
C GLY A 128 -4.87 5.74 -11.93
N GLY A 129 -5.08 6.71 -11.04
CA GLY A 129 -6.41 7.21 -10.70
C GLY A 129 -7.15 7.79 -11.90
N ILE A 130 -6.47 8.63 -12.69
CA ILE A 130 -7.03 9.20 -13.94
C ILE A 130 -7.35 8.07 -14.93
N TYR A 131 -6.44 7.13 -15.13
CA TYR A 131 -6.62 6.03 -16.07
C TYR A 131 -7.88 5.21 -15.75
N VAL A 132 -8.02 4.78 -14.49
CA VAL A 132 -9.19 4.00 -14.02
C VAL A 132 -10.48 4.83 -14.14
N PHE A 133 -10.42 6.12 -13.81
CA PHE A 133 -11.59 7.00 -13.87
C PHE A 133 -12.09 7.25 -15.31
N VAL A 134 -11.18 7.47 -16.25
CA VAL A 134 -11.52 7.73 -17.66
C VAL A 134 -11.94 6.44 -18.36
N ASN A 135 -11.30 5.31 -18.05
CA ASN A 135 -11.48 4.04 -18.75
C ASN A 135 -12.29 3.01 -17.94
N LYS A 136 -13.24 3.43 -17.10
CA LYS A 136 -13.98 2.52 -16.18
C LYS A 136 -14.48 1.23 -16.84
N GLY A 137 -15.11 1.33 -18.01
CA GLY A 137 -15.63 0.18 -18.75
C GLY A 137 -14.53 -0.78 -19.24
N ASN A 138 -13.43 -0.23 -19.79
CA ASN A 138 -12.29 -1.02 -20.22
C ASN A 138 -11.58 -1.66 -19.02
N PHE A 139 -11.38 -0.90 -17.94
CA PHE A 139 -10.79 -1.38 -16.70
C PHE A 139 -11.61 -2.51 -16.07
N ARG A 140 -12.95 -2.43 -16.11
CA ARG A 140 -13.83 -3.53 -15.69
C ARG A 140 -13.53 -4.80 -16.45
N GLN A 141 -13.47 -4.70 -17.79
CA GLN A 141 -13.25 -5.87 -18.63
C GLN A 141 -11.83 -6.42 -18.47
N GLU A 142 -10.83 -5.54 -18.35
CA GLU A 142 -9.44 -5.91 -18.08
C GLU A 142 -9.30 -6.63 -16.74
N PHE A 143 -9.93 -6.12 -15.67
CA PHE A 143 -9.96 -6.78 -14.37
C PHE A 143 -10.56 -8.19 -14.45
N ILE A 144 -11.71 -8.33 -15.13
CA ILE A 144 -12.35 -9.64 -15.35
C ILE A 144 -11.45 -10.56 -16.18
N ASN A 145 -10.80 -10.04 -17.22
CA ASN A 145 -9.91 -10.80 -18.10
C ASN A 145 -8.66 -11.28 -17.36
N VAL A 146 -8.04 -10.43 -16.54
CA VAL A 146 -6.89 -10.79 -15.70
C VAL A 146 -7.30 -11.88 -14.73
N TRP A 147 -8.46 -11.75 -14.09
CA TRP A 147 -8.98 -12.81 -13.21
C TRP A 147 -9.18 -14.13 -13.95
N GLN A 148 -9.80 -14.07 -15.12
CA GLN A 148 -10.03 -15.25 -15.96
C GLN A 148 -8.71 -15.91 -16.34
N GLN A 149 -7.71 -15.14 -16.77
CA GLN A 149 -6.44 -15.68 -17.25
C GLN A 149 -5.57 -16.23 -16.12
N GLU A 150 -5.50 -15.54 -14.99
CA GLU A 150 -4.57 -15.88 -13.90
C GLU A 150 -5.15 -16.87 -12.89
N PHE A 151 -6.46 -16.82 -12.62
CA PHE A 151 -7.07 -17.64 -11.58
C PHE A 151 -8.00 -18.73 -12.09
N VAL A 152 -8.67 -18.53 -13.23
CA VAL A 152 -9.64 -19.50 -13.77
C VAL A 152 -8.97 -20.45 -14.77
N ASN A 153 -8.38 -19.91 -15.83
CA ASN A 153 -7.77 -20.72 -16.90
C ASN A 153 -6.59 -21.55 -16.41
N LYS A 154 -5.82 -21.01 -15.45
CA LYS A 154 -4.67 -21.69 -14.84
C LYS A 154 -5.05 -22.49 -13.59
N TYR A 155 -6.32 -22.54 -13.19
CA TYR A 155 -6.74 -23.06 -11.89
C TYR A 155 -6.12 -24.42 -11.54
N ASN A 156 -6.13 -25.38 -12.47
CA ASN A 156 -5.58 -26.73 -12.23
C ASN A 156 -4.06 -26.77 -12.13
N THR A 157 -3.35 -25.79 -12.70
CA THR A 157 -1.88 -25.68 -12.69
C THR A 157 -1.36 -24.69 -11.66
N LEU A 158 -2.24 -23.96 -10.97
CA LEU A 158 -1.87 -23.05 -9.89
C LEU A 158 -1.12 -23.81 -8.77
N PRO A 159 -0.09 -23.20 -8.18
CA PRO A 159 0.52 -23.71 -6.95
C PRO A 159 -0.55 -23.96 -5.89
N PRO A 160 -0.45 -25.03 -5.08
CA PRO A 160 -1.42 -25.35 -4.04
C PRO A 160 -1.86 -24.16 -3.17
N PRO A 161 -0.96 -23.28 -2.67
CA PRO A 161 -1.39 -22.15 -1.84
C PRO A 161 -2.23 -21.11 -2.60
N ILE A 162 -1.92 -20.88 -3.88
CA ILE A 162 -2.66 -19.91 -4.71
C ILE A 162 -4.03 -20.48 -5.07
N ARG A 163 -4.10 -21.76 -5.46
CA ARG A 163 -5.36 -22.44 -5.77
C ARG A 163 -6.31 -22.42 -4.57
N GLN A 164 -5.79 -22.66 -3.37
CA GLN A 164 -6.55 -22.54 -2.14
C GLN A 164 -7.13 -21.13 -1.96
N ASN A 165 -6.36 -20.09 -2.19
CA ASN A 165 -6.87 -18.73 -2.08
C ASN A 165 -8.04 -18.47 -3.04
N VAL A 166 -8.00 -19.03 -4.25
CA VAL A 166 -9.12 -18.97 -5.20
C VAL A 166 -10.35 -19.71 -4.65
N ASP A 167 -10.17 -20.90 -4.06
CA ASP A 167 -11.26 -21.65 -3.40
C ASP A 167 -11.87 -20.90 -2.21
N ASN A 168 -11.04 -20.20 -1.44
CA ASN A 168 -11.48 -19.31 -0.37
C ASN A 168 -12.36 -18.20 -0.88
N ILE A 169 -11.93 -17.55 -1.96
CA ILE A 169 -12.70 -16.46 -2.56
C ILE A 169 -14.05 -16.98 -3.03
N HIS A 170 -14.09 -18.13 -3.71
CA HIS A 170 -15.34 -18.78 -4.14
C HIS A 170 -16.30 -19.01 -2.97
N THR A 171 -15.80 -19.55 -1.86
CA THR A 171 -16.62 -19.91 -0.69
C THR A 171 -17.03 -18.71 0.16
N GLN A 172 -16.11 -17.79 0.48
CA GLN A 172 -16.34 -16.62 1.34
C GLN A 172 -17.22 -15.58 0.65
N LEU A 173 -16.95 -15.28 -0.62
CA LEU A 173 -17.76 -14.33 -1.40
C LEU A 173 -18.96 -14.98 -2.06
N LYS A 174 -19.13 -16.30 -1.92
CA LYS A 174 -20.27 -17.07 -2.46
C LYS A 174 -20.43 -16.88 -3.98
N CYS A 175 -19.31 -16.86 -4.69
CA CYS A 175 -19.17 -16.60 -6.12
C CYS A 175 -18.40 -17.74 -6.82
N CYS A 176 -18.32 -17.74 -8.15
CA CYS A 176 -17.51 -18.71 -8.90
C CYS A 176 -16.96 -18.11 -10.19
N GLY A 177 -15.70 -18.41 -10.54
CA GLY A 177 -15.10 -17.97 -11.81
C GLY A 177 -14.90 -16.46 -11.89
N ALA A 178 -14.63 -15.94 -13.07
CA ALA A 178 -14.55 -14.50 -13.32
C ALA A 178 -15.94 -13.90 -13.55
N ASN A 179 -16.71 -14.49 -14.46
CA ASN A 179 -18.07 -14.16 -14.88
C ASN A 179 -19.12 -15.12 -14.31
N GLY A 180 -18.76 -16.36 -13.97
CA GLY A 180 -19.67 -17.32 -13.34
C GLY A 180 -19.19 -18.76 -13.39
N CYS A 181 -20.07 -19.70 -13.01
CA CYS A 181 -19.80 -21.14 -13.04
C CYS A 181 -19.37 -21.64 -14.43
N GLN A 182 -19.89 -21.03 -15.50
CA GLN A 182 -19.62 -21.40 -16.89
C GLN A 182 -18.17 -21.16 -17.33
N ASP A 183 -17.38 -20.41 -16.56
CA ASP A 183 -15.97 -20.18 -16.89
C ASP A 183 -15.11 -21.43 -16.68
N PHE A 184 -15.62 -22.43 -15.95
CA PHE A 184 -14.99 -23.72 -15.76
C PHE A 184 -15.75 -24.81 -16.54
N SER A 185 -15.03 -25.63 -17.30
CA SER A 185 -15.61 -26.84 -17.91
C SER A 185 -16.14 -27.82 -16.85
N VAL A 186 -15.43 -27.92 -15.72
CA VAL A 186 -15.86 -28.62 -14.51
C VAL A 186 -15.56 -27.69 -13.33
N PRO A 187 -16.57 -27.05 -12.73
CA PRO A 187 -16.36 -26.14 -11.60
C PRO A 187 -15.72 -26.85 -10.41
N PRO A 188 -14.78 -26.20 -9.71
CA PRO A 188 -14.22 -26.76 -8.49
C PRO A 188 -15.30 -26.89 -7.41
N GLY A 189 -15.10 -27.83 -6.48
CA GLY A 189 -16.04 -28.07 -5.38
C GLY A 189 -16.33 -26.83 -4.52
N SER A 190 -15.38 -25.89 -4.46
CA SER A 190 -15.49 -24.60 -3.76
C SER A 190 -16.57 -23.68 -4.31
N CYS A 191 -16.92 -23.81 -5.59
CA CYS A 191 -17.93 -22.96 -6.22
C CYS A 191 -19.37 -23.31 -5.79
N ASN A 192 -19.60 -24.55 -5.33
CA ASN A 192 -20.94 -25.09 -5.06
C ASN A 192 -21.96 -24.69 -6.13
N CYS A 193 -21.59 -24.90 -7.40
CA CYS A 193 -22.47 -24.73 -8.56
C CYS A 193 -23.47 -25.90 -8.53
N THR A 194 -24.56 -25.76 -7.79
CA THR A 194 -25.56 -26.82 -7.64
C THR A 194 -26.24 -27.11 -8.97
N LEU A 195 -26.32 -28.40 -9.30
CA LEU A 195 -27.05 -28.96 -10.44
C LEU A 195 -28.29 -29.72 -9.96
N ILE A 196 -29.21 -29.13 -9.18
CA ILE A 196 -30.52 -29.76 -8.96
C ILE A 196 -31.62 -28.70 -8.88
N GLY A 197 -32.39 -28.56 -9.97
CA GLY A 197 -33.72 -27.94 -9.98
C GLY A 197 -33.82 -26.42 -10.24
N GLY A 198 -32.73 -25.71 -10.53
CA GLY A 198 -32.76 -24.27 -10.83
C GLY A 198 -31.61 -23.79 -11.72
N PRO A 199 -31.65 -22.56 -12.26
CA PRO A 199 -30.66 -22.08 -13.21
C PRO A 199 -29.25 -21.94 -12.59
N LEU A 200 -28.26 -22.34 -13.39
CA LEU A 200 -26.80 -22.43 -13.16
C LEU A 200 -26.09 -21.10 -12.83
N ILE A 201 -26.49 -20.34 -11.81
CA ILE A 201 -26.03 -18.95 -11.70
C ILE A 201 -25.51 -18.61 -10.31
N ARG A 202 -24.27 -19.03 -10.03
CA ARG A 202 -23.40 -18.25 -9.13
C ARG A 202 -22.86 -17.07 -9.92
N LYS A 203 -22.87 -15.90 -9.28
CA LYS A 203 -22.24 -14.70 -9.83
C LYS A 203 -20.72 -14.92 -9.97
N GLY A 204 -20.12 -14.36 -11.01
CA GLY A 204 -18.68 -14.27 -11.19
C GLY A 204 -17.99 -13.55 -10.04
N CYS A 205 -16.88 -14.09 -9.53
CA CYS A 205 -16.13 -13.44 -8.46
C CYS A 205 -15.52 -12.12 -8.89
N ALA A 206 -14.93 -12.06 -10.09
CA ALA A 206 -14.38 -10.81 -10.61
C ALA A 206 -15.49 -9.75 -10.79
N VAL A 207 -16.64 -10.16 -11.33
CA VAL A 207 -17.80 -9.28 -11.47
C VAL A 207 -18.28 -8.77 -10.10
N GLN A 208 -18.42 -9.65 -9.12
CA GLN A 208 -18.89 -9.29 -7.78
C GLN A 208 -17.92 -8.37 -7.04
N ILE A 209 -16.61 -8.64 -7.11
CA ILE A 209 -15.57 -7.78 -6.52
C ILE A 209 -15.56 -6.41 -7.20
N TYR A 210 -15.63 -6.37 -8.53
CA TYR A 210 -15.65 -5.11 -9.26
C TYR A 210 -16.88 -4.28 -8.89
N GLU A 211 -18.06 -4.89 -8.82
CA GLU A 211 -19.27 -4.17 -8.40
C GLU A 211 -19.17 -3.67 -6.96
N PHE A 212 -18.53 -4.42 -6.06
CA PHE A 212 -18.24 -3.92 -4.72
C PHE A 212 -17.34 -2.67 -4.77
N ILE A 213 -16.31 -2.68 -5.62
CA ILE A 213 -15.43 -1.52 -5.82
C ILE A 213 -16.21 -0.34 -6.41
N ASP A 214 -17.02 -0.57 -7.44
CA ASP A 214 -17.79 0.47 -8.13
C ASP A 214 -18.85 1.09 -7.21
N ASN A 215 -19.54 0.26 -6.40
CA ASN A 215 -20.50 0.74 -5.40
C ASN A 215 -19.84 1.59 -4.31
N ASN A 216 -18.57 1.32 -3.98
CA ASN A 216 -17.81 2.05 -2.96
C ASN A 216 -16.81 3.04 -3.56
N ILE A 217 -16.92 3.37 -4.86
CA ILE A 217 -15.89 4.13 -5.56
C ILE A 217 -15.70 5.54 -5.00
N ILE A 218 -16.75 6.13 -4.44
CA ILE A 218 -16.69 7.45 -3.79
C ILE A 218 -15.73 7.42 -2.59
N ILE A 219 -15.79 6.38 -1.76
CA ILE A 219 -14.92 6.24 -0.58
C ILE A 219 -13.47 6.08 -1.03
N ILE A 220 -13.23 5.25 -2.05
CA ILE A 220 -11.89 5.02 -2.61
C ILE A 220 -11.31 6.31 -3.18
N LEU A 221 -12.12 7.10 -3.90
CA LEU A 221 -11.70 8.40 -4.44
C LEU A 221 -11.34 9.39 -3.33
N ILE A 222 -12.11 9.45 -2.24
CA ILE A 222 -11.81 10.33 -1.10
C ILE A 222 -10.46 9.95 -0.47
N ILE A 223 -10.21 8.67 -0.24
CA ILE A 223 -8.94 8.18 0.30
C ILE A 223 -7.79 8.51 -0.66
N GLY A 224 -7.97 8.27 -1.95
CA GLY A 224 -6.96 8.57 -2.97
C GLY A 224 -6.60 10.05 -3.05
N VAL A 225 -7.60 10.94 -3.03
CA VAL A 225 -7.36 12.40 -3.02
C VAL A 225 -6.66 12.84 -1.73
N ALA A 226 -7.05 12.30 -0.58
CA ALA A 226 -6.38 12.60 0.68
C ALA A 226 -4.90 12.22 0.65
N ILE A 227 -4.56 11.05 0.08
CA ILE A 227 -3.16 10.60 -0.08
C ILE A 227 -2.40 11.57 -1.01
N LEU A 228 -2.95 11.92 -2.17
CA LEU A 228 -2.31 12.86 -3.11
C LEU A 228 -2.04 14.23 -2.46
N VAL A 229 -2.96 14.73 -1.63
CA VAL A 229 -2.77 15.98 -0.89
C VAL A 229 -1.63 15.86 0.12
N VAL A 230 -1.56 14.75 0.86
CA VAL A 230 -0.47 14.48 1.82
C VAL A 230 0.89 14.39 1.11
N GLU A 231 0.98 13.69 -0.01
CA GLU A 231 2.20 13.59 -0.82
C GLU A 231 2.63 14.96 -1.37
N LEU A 232 1.67 15.77 -1.82
CA LEU A 232 1.94 17.14 -2.28
C LEU A 232 2.53 18.00 -1.15
N PHE A 233 1.94 17.97 0.05
CA PHE A 233 2.50 18.69 1.20
C PHE A 233 3.89 18.17 1.59
N ALA A 234 4.12 16.85 1.54
CA ALA A 234 5.42 16.26 1.79
C ALA A 234 6.49 16.78 0.81
N MET A 235 6.16 16.87 -0.49
CA MET A 235 7.04 17.44 -1.51
C MET A 235 7.30 18.93 -1.25
N ILE A 236 6.26 19.72 -0.95
CA ILE A 236 6.42 21.16 -0.65
C ILE A 236 7.37 21.36 0.53
N PHE A 237 7.19 20.62 1.63
CA PHE A 237 8.07 20.72 2.78
C PHE A 237 9.51 20.28 2.48
N ALA A 238 9.68 19.21 1.69
CA ALA A 238 11.01 18.77 1.25
C ALA A 238 11.70 19.82 0.38
N CYS A 239 10.99 20.43 -0.57
CA CYS A 239 11.51 21.49 -1.43
C CYS A 239 11.90 22.74 -0.64
N VAL A 240 11.04 23.20 0.27
CA VAL A 240 11.33 24.36 1.13
C VAL A 240 12.56 24.10 2.00
N LEU A 241 12.65 22.91 2.60
CA LEU A 241 13.81 22.53 3.43
C LEU A 241 15.09 22.42 2.58
N CYS A 242 15.01 21.84 1.39
CA CYS A 242 16.15 21.75 0.46
C CYS A 242 16.65 23.14 0.03
N HIS A 243 15.73 24.07 -0.27
CA HIS A 243 16.08 25.46 -0.57
C HIS A 243 16.79 26.14 0.60
N ALA A 244 16.22 26.02 1.82
CA ALA A 244 16.80 26.62 3.02
C ALA A 244 18.21 26.07 3.32
N LEU A 245 18.43 24.77 3.10
CA LEU A 245 19.73 24.13 3.31
C LEU A 245 20.76 24.51 2.23
N LYS A 246 20.34 24.64 0.97
CA LYS A 246 21.19 25.11 -0.13
C LYS A 246 21.63 26.56 0.09
N GLU A 247 20.73 27.42 0.56
CA GLU A 247 21.10 28.81 0.89
C GLU A 247 22.08 28.84 2.07
N LYS A 248 21.86 28.01 3.10
CA LYS A 248 22.80 27.83 4.22
C LYS A 248 24.19 27.40 3.75
N SER A 249 24.30 26.45 2.81
CA SER A 249 25.60 25.98 2.31
C SER A 249 26.34 27.05 1.52
N ASN A 250 25.61 27.84 0.71
CA ASN A 250 26.22 28.88 -0.14
C ASN A 250 26.78 30.07 0.66
N MET A 251 26.30 30.30 1.89
CA MET A 251 26.83 31.36 2.77
C MET A 251 28.04 30.95 3.60
N ASN A 252 28.38 29.66 3.63
CA ASN A 252 29.54 29.15 4.38
C ASN A 252 30.82 29.08 3.54
N PHE A 253 30.75 29.48 2.26
CA PHE A 253 31.87 29.68 1.33
C PHE A 253 31.96 31.16 0.98
#